data_AF-A0A7V6MNC2-F1
#
_entry.id   AF-A0A7V6MNC2-F1
#
_cell.length_a   1.000
_cell.length_b   1.000
_cell.length_c   1.000
_cell.angle_alpha   90.00
_cell.angle_beta   90.00
_cell.angle_gamma   90.00
#
_symmetry.space_group_name_H-M   'P 1'
#
loop_
_entity.id
_entity.type
_entity.pdbx_description
1 polymer ?
#
loop_
_entity_poly.entity_id
_entity_poly.type
_entity_poly.pdbx_seq_one_letter_code
_entity_poly.pdbx_strand_id
1 'polypeptide(L)'
;LIRALPLGLKQKLAFAVAVFHDPEIVFLDEPTSGVDPVTRRQFWEMIYETASRGITVFVTTHYMDEANYCDRITIMSEGRIVALDSPSALLRQYGTASVEDLFVKIARPQKNTV
;
A
#
# COMPACT_ATOMS: atom_id res chain seq x y z
N LEU A 1 -17.36 23.62 4.45
CA LEU A 1 -17.38 23.07 3.07
C LEU A 1 -16.81 21.64 3.01
N ILE A 2 -15.56 21.38 3.42
CA ILE A 2 -14.92 20.05 3.31
C ILE A 2 -15.60 18.96 4.17
N ARG A 3 -16.13 19.30 5.35
CA ARG A 3 -16.75 18.32 6.27
C ARG A 3 -17.90 17.52 5.64
N ALA A 4 -18.64 18.12 4.71
CA ALA A 4 -19.80 17.50 4.06
C ALA A 4 -19.44 16.54 2.92
N LEU A 5 -18.17 16.49 2.49
CA LEU A 5 -17.77 15.62 1.39
C LEU A 5 -17.78 14.12 1.82
N PRO A 6 -18.18 13.20 0.92
CA PRO A 6 -17.98 11.76 1.12
C PRO A 6 -16.51 11.43 1.40
N LEU A 7 -16.24 10.38 2.18
CA LEU A 7 -14.88 10.02 2.60
C LEU A 7 -13.93 9.83 1.41
N GLY A 8 -14.36 9.09 0.39
CA GLY A 8 -13.53 8.87 -0.80
C GLY A 8 -13.22 10.15 -1.58
N LEU A 9 -14.12 11.13 -1.59
CA LEU A 9 -13.85 12.42 -2.21
C LEU A 9 -12.88 13.27 -1.38
N LYS A 10 -12.94 13.17 -0.04
CA LYS A 10 -11.95 13.80 0.84
C LYS A 10 -10.55 13.22 0.62
N GLN A 11 -10.44 11.90 0.50
CA GLN A 11 -9.18 11.22 0.20
C GLN A 11 -8.62 11.64 -1.16
N LYS A 12 -9.44 11.61 -2.22
CA LYS A 12 -9.02 12.05 -3.57
C LYS A 12 -8.56 13.51 -3.58
N LEU A 13 -9.26 14.39 -2.88
CA LEU A 13 -8.87 15.80 -2.75
C LEU A 13 -7.53 15.93 -2.00
N ALA A 14 -7.36 15.23 -0.89
CA ALA A 14 -6.11 15.24 -0.12
C ALA A 14 -4.94 14.74 -0.97
N PHE A 15 -5.13 13.65 -1.72
CA PHE A 15 -4.13 13.13 -2.63
C PHE A 15 -3.77 14.11 -3.74
N ALA A 16 -4.78 14.71 -4.39
CA ALA A 16 -4.57 15.71 -5.43
C ALA A 16 -3.74 16.91 -4.93
N VAL A 17 -4.02 17.39 -3.71
CA VAL A 17 -3.23 18.47 -3.09
C VAL A 17 -1.79 18.01 -2.80
N ALA A 18 -1.60 16.77 -2.33
CA ALA A 18 -0.28 16.23 -2.02
C ALA A 18 0.62 16.10 -3.26
N VAL A 19 0.06 15.79 -4.43
CA VAL A 19 0.84 15.60 -5.68
C VAL A 19 0.88 16.83 -6.58
N PHE A 20 0.12 17.89 -6.24
CA PHE A 20 -0.07 19.06 -7.10
C PHE A 20 1.25 19.77 -7.50
N HIS A 21 2.25 19.72 -6.63
CA HIS A 21 3.52 20.41 -6.80
C HIS A 21 4.64 19.50 -7.32
N ASP A 22 4.28 18.37 -7.92
CA ASP A 22 5.20 17.39 -8.52
C ASP A 22 6.35 16.95 -7.56
N PRO A 23 6.03 16.43 -6.36
CA PRO A 23 7.07 15.99 -5.43
C PRO A 23 7.84 14.78 -5.97
N GLU A 24 9.09 14.60 -5.55
CA GLU A 24 9.85 13.38 -5.86
C GLU A 24 9.25 12.13 -5.21
N ILE A 25 8.65 12.29 -4.02
CA ILE A 25 8.00 11.23 -3.27
C ILE A 25 6.74 11.72 -2.56
N VAL A 26 5.69 10.90 -2.54
CA VAL A 26 4.47 11.10 -1.77
C VAL A 26 4.21 9.89 -0.87
N PHE A 27 3.94 10.16 0.41
CA PHE A 27 3.57 9.15 1.40
C PHE A 27 2.07 9.14 1.62
N LEU A 28 1.46 7.97 1.50
CA LEU A 28 0.03 7.75 1.66
C LEU A 28 -0.20 6.75 2.79
N ASP A 29 -0.72 7.24 3.91
CA ASP A 29 -1.02 6.40 5.07
C ASP A 29 -2.46 5.87 4.98
N GLU A 30 -2.61 4.57 4.74
CA GLU A 30 -3.91 3.87 4.64
C GLU A 30 -4.95 4.61 3.76
N PRO A 31 -4.58 5.03 2.54
CA PRO A 31 -5.32 6.05 1.79
C PRO A 31 -6.71 5.62 1.30
N THR A 32 -6.97 4.32 1.31
CA THR A 32 -8.21 3.69 0.82
C THR A 32 -9.01 3.04 1.96
N SER A 33 -8.63 3.29 3.21
CA SER A 33 -9.36 2.79 4.37
C SER A 33 -10.77 3.41 4.43
N GLY A 34 -11.78 2.56 4.62
CA GLY A 34 -13.18 2.97 4.77
C GLY A 34 -13.90 3.39 3.49
N VAL A 35 -13.30 3.24 2.30
CA VAL A 35 -14.02 3.44 1.02
C VAL A 35 -14.51 2.13 0.43
N ASP A 36 -15.58 2.24 -0.38
CA ASP A 36 -16.14 1.11 -1.12
C ASP A 36 -15.18 0.60 -2.21
N PRO A 37 -15.36 -0.64 -2.70
CA PRO A 37 -14.45 -1.24 -3.68
C PRO A 37 -14.28 -0.46 -4.98
N VAL A 38 -15.34 0.22 -5.46
CA VAL A 38 -15.28 0.98 -6.71
C VAL A 38 -14.44 2.23 -6.52
N THR A 39 -14.69 2.97 -5.44
CA THR A 39 -13.91 4.18 -5.10
C THR A 39 -12.46 3.85 -4.82
N ARG A 40 -12.17 2.73 -4.16
CA ARG A 40 -10.81 2.22 -3.93
C ARG A 40 -10.07 2.01 -5.24
N ARG A 41 -10.69 1.32 -6.20
CA ARG A 41 -10.08 1.07 -7.53
C ARG A 41 -9.74 2.38 -8.25
N GLN A 42 -10.68 3.32 -8.26
CA GLN A 42 -10.45 4.65 -8.84
C GLN A 42 -9.31 5.40 -8.14
N PHE A 43 -9.15 5.23 -6.83
CA PHE A 43 -8.03 5.84 -6.10
C PHE A 43 -6.69 5.22 -6.51
N TRP A 44 -6.64 3.90 -6.67
CA TRP A 44 -5.45 3.20 -7.18
C TRP A 44 -5.10 3.60 -8.61
N GLU A 45 -6.09 3.84 -9.48
CA GLU A 45 -5.85 4.40 -10.81
C GLU A 45 -5.12 5.75 -10.73
N MET A 46 -5.52 6.64 -9.81
CA MET A 46 -4.82 7.91 -9.59
C MET A 46 -3.39 7.73 -9.06
N ILE A 47 -3.16 6.72 -8.19
CA ILE A 47 -1.82 6.36 -7.70
C ILE A 47 -0.94 5.93 -8.88
N TYR A 48 -1.44 5.05 -9.74
CA TYR A 48 -0.70 4.57 -10.91
C TYR A 48 -0.37 5.71 -11.89
N GLU A 49 -1.33 6.59 -12.17
CA GLU A 49 -1.09 7.76 -13.02
C GLU A 49 0.00 8.66 -12.43
N THR A 50 -0.02 8.88 -11.11
CA THR A 50 0.99 9.66 -10.39
C THR A 50 2.37 9.00 -10.48
N ALA A 51 2.45 7.69 -10.25
CA ALA A 51 3.69 6.93 -10.38
C ALA A 51 4.24 6.97 -11.82
N SER A 52 3.37 6.87 -12.82
CA SER A 52 3.76 6.90 -14.24
C SER A 52 4.37 8.24 -14.68
N ARG A 53 4.10 9.33 -13.92
CA ARG A 53 4.70 10.66 -14.12
C ARG A 53 6.09 10.79 -13.50
N GLY A 54 6.61 9.75 -12.85
CA GLY A 54 7.93 9.73 -12.21
C GLY A 54 7.93 10.07 -10.72
N ILE A 55 6.77 10.26 -10.10
CA ILE A 55 6.64 10.50 -8.66
C ILE A 55 6.70 9.16 -7.93
N THR A 56 7.57 9.04 -6.91
CA THR A 56 7.59 7.83 -6.07
C THR A 56 6.38 7.83 -5.14
N VAL A 57 5.57 6.77 -5.12
CA VAL A 57 4.44 6.65 -4.20
C VAL A 57 4.74 5.59 -3.15
N PHE A 58 4.73 5.97 -1.88
CA PHE A 58 4.88 5.07 -0.75
C PHE A 58 3.52 4.91 -0.05
N VAL A 59 2.97 3.71 -0.07
CA VAL A 59 1.65 3.41 0.51
C VAL A 59 1.79 2.47 1.70
N THR A 60 1.13 2.78 2.81
CA THR A 60 0.83 1.80 3.88
C THR A 60 -0.58 1.26 3.66
N THR A 61 -0.74 -0.04 3.81
CA THR A 61 -2.04 -0.70 3.72
C THR A 61 -2.05 -1.95 4.60
N HIS A 62 -3.20 -2.20 5.21
CA HIS A 62 -3.49 -3.46 5.89
C HIS A 62 -4.27 -4.44 4.99
N TYR A 63 -4.57 -4.06 3.75
CA TYR A 63 -5.21 -4.92 2.76
C TYR A 63 -4.16 -5.60 1.88
N MET A 64 -3.94 -6.89 2.07
CA MET A 64 -2.94 -7.66 1.31
C MET A 64 -3.23 -7.70 -0.20
N ASP A 65 -4.50 -7.56 -0.60
CA ASP A 65 -4.88 -7.42 -2.00
C ASP A 65 -4.30 -6.16 -2.64
N GLU A 66 -4.27 -5.05 -1.89
CA GLU A 66 -3.72 -3.78 -2.36
C GLU A 66 -2.19 -3.84 -2.49
N ALA A 67 -1.52 -4.62 -1.64
CA ALA A 67 -0.09 -4.84 -1.75
C ALA A 67 0.32 -5.44 -3.11
N ASN A 68 -0.57 -6.18 -3.78
CA ASN A 68 -0.30 -6.72 -5.13
C ASN A 68 -0.25 -5.64 -6.22
N TYR A 69 -0.75 -4.44 -5.96
CA TYR A 69 -0.71 -3.30 -6.87
C TYR A 69 0.64 -2.58 -6.85
N CYS A 70 1.47 -2.85 -5.85
CA CYS A 70 2.76 -2.18 -5.69
C CYS A 70 3.86 -2.89 -6.50
N ASP A 71 4.80 -2.12 -7.05
CA ASP A 71 6.00 -2.65 -7.70
C ASP A 71 6.86 -3.47 -6.72
N ARG A 72 6.92 -3.00 -5.47
CA ARG A 72 7.64 -3.61 -4.34
C ARG A 72 6.83 -3.47 -3.07
N ILE A 73 6.90 -4.47 -2.21
CA ILE A 73 6.26 -4.46 -0.89
C ILE A 73 7.28 -4.74 0.19
N THR A 74 7.04 -4.11 1.34
CA THR A 74 7.76 -4.40 2.58
C THR A 74 6.79 -5.05 3.54
N ILE A 75 7.17 -6.16 4.15
CA ILE A 75 6.43 -6.70 5.30
C ILE A 75 7.19 -6.32 6.56
N MET A 76 6.49 -5.66 7.48
CA MET A 76 7.02 -5.25 8.78
C MET A 76 6.38 -6.08 9.90
N SER A 77 7.22 -6.56 10.82
CA SER A 77 6.78 -7.21 12.07
C SER A 77 7.71 -6.80 13.20
N GLU A 78 7.16 -6.53 14.39
CA GLU A 78 7.91 -6.09 15.59
C GLU A 78 8.87 -4.91 15.33
N GLY A 79 8.44 -3.94 14.50
CA GLY A 79 9.23 -2.77 14.14
C GLY A 79 10.43 -3.05 13.22
N ARG A 80 10.51 -4.25 12.62
CA ARG A 80 11.58 -4.64 11.70
C ARG A 80 11.01 -5.03 10.34
N ILE A 81 11.79 -4.77 9.29
CA ILE A 81 11.52 -5.27 7.95
C ILE A 81 11.90 -6.75 7.92
N VAL A 82 10.93 -7.62 7.65
CA VAL A 82 11.14 -9.08 7.56
C VAL A 82 11.23 -9.58 6.12
N ALA A 83 10.68 -8.83 5.16
CA ALA A 83 10.81 -9.10 3.74
C ALA A 83 10.66 -7.80 2.92
N LEU A 84 11.37 -7.71 1.80
CA LEU A 84 11.31 -6.59 0.86
C LEU A 84 11.66 -7.07 -0.56
N ASP A 85 10.68 -7.14 -1.45
CA ASP A 85 10.87 -7.40 -2.88
C ASP A 85 9.54 -7.10 -3.62
N SER A 86 9.47 -7.35 -4.94
CA SER A 86 8.20 -7.42 -5.66
C SER A 86 7.29 -8.49 -5.05
N PRO A 87 5.96 -8.30 -5.05
CA PRO A 87 5.01 -9.32 -4.57
C PRO A 87 5.30 -10.69 -5.19
N SER A 88 5.49 -10.73 -6.51
CA SER A 88 5.75 -11.98 -7.23
C SER A 88 7.04 -12.68 -6.80
N ALA A 89 8.11 -11.93 -6.48
CA ALA A 89 9.37 -12.49 -6.03
C ALA A 89 9.24 -13.07 -4.62
N LEU A 90 8.55 -12.38 -3.71
CA LEU A 90 8.30 -12.88 -2.37
C LEU A 90 7.44 -14.16 -2.39
N LEU A 91 6.37 -14.19 -3.19
CA LEU A 91 5.54 -15.39 -3.32
C LEU A 91 6.35 -16.60 -3.81
N ARG A 92 7.25 -16.40 -4.79
CA ARG A 92 8.17 -17.44 -5.26
C ARG A 92 9.19 -17.86 -4.20
N GLN A 93 9.80 -16.89 -3.52
CA GLN A 93 10.83 -17.12 -2.51
C GLN A 93 10.29 -17.94 -1.33
N TYR A 94 9.07 -17.65 -0.88
CA TYR A 94 8.46 -18.30 0.28
C TYR A 94 7.51 -19.43 -0.09
N GLY A 95 7.24 -19.67 -1.38
CA GLY A 95 6.36 -20.73 -1.85
C GLY A 95 4.92 -20.57 -1.35
N THR A 96 4.36 -19.36 -1.44
CA THR A 96 3.00 -19.03 -0.98
C THR A 96 2.10 -18.64 -2.16
N ALA A 97 0.79 -18.87 -2.03
CA ALA A 97 -0.18 -18.60 -3.09
C ALA A 97 -0.67 -17.15 -3.10
N SER A 98 -0.61 -16.47 -1.95
CA SER A 98 -1.08 -15.09 -1.79
C SER A 98 -0.17 -14.28 -0.84
N VAL A 99 -0.28 -12.95 -0.90
CA VAL A 99 0.44 -12.04 0.02
C VAL A 99 -0.06 -12.21 1.46
N GLU A 100 -1.33 -12.58 1.65
CA GLU A 100 -1.88 -12.95 2.95
C GLU A 100 -1.17 -14.18 3.54
N ASP A 101 -1.05 -15.26 2.77
CA ASP A 101 -0.33 -16.46 3.21
C ASP A 101 1.14 -16.18 3.52
N LEU A 102 1.77 -15.32 2.71
CA LEU A 102 3.13 -14.83 2.94
C LEU A 102 3.22 -14.11 4.28
N PHE A 103 2.32 -13.14 4.53
CA PHE A 103 2.28 -12.38 5.76
C PHE A 103 2.12 -13.30 6.97
N VAL A 104 1.13 -14.21 6.96
CA VAL A 104 0.90 -15.16 8.05
C VAL A 104 2.14 -16.05 8.30
N LYS A 105 2.85 -16.43 7.24
CA LYS A 105 4.05 -17.29 7.33
C LYS A 105 5.25 -16.57 7.97
N ILE A 106 5.47 -15.28 7.65
CA ILE A 106 6.69 -14.58 8.05
C ILE A 106 6.51 -13.55 9.18
N ALA A 107 5.27 -13.10 9.43
CA ALA A 107 4.98 -12.10 10.45
C ALA A 107 4.81 -12.72 11.84
N ARG A 108 4.61 -14.04 11.95
CA ARG A 108 4.62 -14.73 13.24
C ARG A 108 6.00 -14.59 13.88
N PRO A 109 6.10 -14.19 15.16
CA PRO A 109 7.38 -14.10 15.84
C PRO A 109 8.06 -15.46 15.78
N GLN A 110 9.28 -15.51 15.22
CA GLN A 110 10.13 -16.66 15.51
C GLN A 110 10.27 -16.68 17.03
N LYS A 111 9.84 -17.77 17.67
CA LYS A 111 10.19 -18.01 19.07
C LYS A 111 11.71 -18.00 19.12
N ASN A 112 12.29 -16.87 19.51
CA ASN A 112 13.72 -16.78 19.79
C ASN A 112 13.98 -17.79 20.90
N THR A 113 14.58 -18.92 20.53
CA THR A 113 15.35 -19.76 21.44
C THR A 113 16.52 -18.90 21.89
N VAL A 114 16.37 -18.33 23.09
CA VAL A 114 17.49 -17.86 23.91
C VAL A 114 17.71 -18.92 24.97
#